data_AF-A0A670K146-F1
#
_entry.id   AF-A0A670K146-F1
#
_cell.length_a   1.000
_cell.length_b   1.000
_cell.length_c   1.000
_cell.angle_alpha   90.00
_cell.angle_beta   90.00
_cell.angle_gamma   90.00
#
_symmetry.space_group_name_H-M   'P 1'
#
loop_
_entity.id
_entity.type
_entity.pdbx_description
1 polymer ?
#
loop_
_entity_poly.entity_id
_entity_poly.type
_entity_poly.pdbx_seq_one_letter_code
_entity_poly.pdbx_strand_id
1 'polypeptide(L)'
;MTPNRGITPKDGNTFAIFMGTQDGAQTLSCGEPGGQPQLTLESKGIMDLYNDDKEHKNFTFFCKSGSSTETGSFESAAFPGWFLSTLTEPNQPIRLSHQGGAEITQFYFDKVKGD
;
A
#
# COMPACT_ATOMS: atom_id res chain seq x y z
N MET A 1 3.58 8.20 -3.63
CA MET A 1 4.03 6.80 -3.71
C MET A 1 5.45 6.78 -4.24
N THR A 2 6.29 5.89 -3.73
CA THR A 2 7.70 5.75 -4.16
C THR A 2 8.03 4.26 -4.31
N PRO A 3 8.82 3.83 -5.31
CA PRO A 3 9.21 2.42 -5.42
C PRO A 3 10.00 1.94 -4.21
N ASN A 4 9.81 0.70 -3.78
CA ASN A 4 10.72 0.04 -2.86
C ASN A 4 11.76 -0.76 -3.65
N ARG A 5 13.03 -0.35 -3.54
CA ARG A 5 14.16 -0.96 -4.25
C ARG A 5 14.74 -2.19 -3.54
N GLY A 6 14.46 -2.34 -2.25
CA GLY A 6 14.93 -3.46 -1.44
C GLY A 6 14.16 -4.76 -1.69
N ILE A 7 13.05 -4.73 -2.44
CA ILE A 7 12.24 -5.90 -2.79
C ILE A 7 12.09 -6.02 -4.30
N THR A 8 12.50 -7.16 -4.85
CA THR A 8 12.22 -7.53 -6.24
C THR A 8 10.82 -8.17 -6.32
N PRO A 9 9.88 -7.61 -7.11
CA PRO A 9 8.57 -8.21 -7.33
C PRO A 9 8.66 -9.60 -7.98
N LYS A 10 7.66 -10.45 -7.72
CA LYS A 10 7.64 -11.84 -8.19
C LYS A 10 7.35 -11.99 -9.69
N ASP A 11 6.69 -11.00 -10.30
CA ASP A 11 6.33 -10.98 -11.71
C ASP A 11 6.46 -9.57 -12.31
N GLY A 12 6.50 -9.48 -13.65
CA GLY A 12 6.73 -8.23 -14.38
C GLY A 12 5.57 -7.23 -14.34
N ASN A 13 4.44 -7.57 -13.72
CA ASN A 13 3.24 -6.73 -13.67
C ASN A 13 2.95 -6.24 -12.24
N THR A 14 3.89 -6.48 -11.32
CA THR A 14 3.78 -6.10 -9.91
C THR A 14 4.90 -5.14 -9.55
N PHE A 15 4.57 -4.08 -8.82
CA PHE A 15 5.53 -3.09 -8.33
C PHE A 15 5.53 -3.04 -6.81
N ALA A 16 6.69 -3.16 -6.18
CA ALA A 16 6.85 -2.93 -4.76
C ALA A 16 6.93 -1.43 -4.49
N ILE A 17 6.08 -0.92 -3.60
CA ILE A 17 5.93 0.52 -3.35
C ILE A 17 5.77 0.84 -1.87
N PHE A 18 6.21 2.04 -1.52
CA PHE A 18 5.85 2.74 -0.29
C PHE A 18 4.74 3.75 -0.59
N MET A 19 3.81 3.92 0.37
CA MET A 19 2.70 4.87 0.28
C MET A 19 2.76 5.82 1.48
N GLY A 20 3.00 7.11 1.23
CA GLY A 20 3.10 8.14 2.26
C GLY A 20 2.13 9.28 2.04
N THR A 21 2.00 10.13 3.06
CA THR A 21 1.24 11.38 3.02
C THR A 21 1.79 12.34 1.97
N GLN A 22 0.98 13.34 1.60
CA GLN A 22 1.36 14.32 0.57
C GLN A 22 2.64 15.10 0.92
N ASP A 23 2.86 15.40 2.20
CA ASP A 23 4.09 16.03 2.70
C ASP A 23 5.28 15.06 2.81
N GLY A 24 5.05 13.76 2.62
CA GLY A 24 6.06 12.70 2.70
C GLY A 24 6.55 12.40 4.12
N ALA A 25 5.99 13.03 5.16
CA ALA A 25 6.46 12.92 6.54
C ALA A 25 6.04 11.62 7.23
N GLN A 26 4.92 11.03 6.80
CA GLN A 26 4.39 9.79 7.35
C GLN A 26 4.15 8.76 6.26
N THR A 27 4.32 7.49 6.60
CA THR A 27 4.19 6.37 5.66
C THR A 27 3.24 5.31 6.20
N LEU A 28 2.38 4.77 5.35
CA LEU A 28 1.51 3.65 5.66
C LEU A 28 2.34 2.40 6.01
N SER A 29 1.95 1.73 7.08
CA SER A 29 2.57 0.53 7.60
C SER A 29 1.50 -0.49 7.98
N CYS A 30 1.81 -1.76 7.78
CA CYS A 30 1.00 -2.88 8.25
C CYS A 30 1.63 -3.43 9.53
N GLY A 31 0.81 -3.60 10.56
CA GLY A 31 1.20 -4.27 11.80
C GLY A 31 0.13 -5.26 12.23
N GLU A 32 0.37 -5.97 13.32
CA GLU A 32 -0.58 -6.95 13.88
C GLU A 32 -0.83 -6.70 15.39
N PRO A 33 -1.23 -5.48 15.80
CA PRO A 33 -1.54 -5.23 17.20
C PRO A 33 -2.80 -6.04 17.59
N GLY A 34 -2.62 -7.08 18.40
CA GLY A 34 -3.72 -7.92 18.88
C GLY A 34 -4.10 -9.10 17.99
N GLY A 35 -3.22 -9.54 17.08
CA GLY A 35 -3.38 -10.83 16.36
C GLY A 35 -4.17 -10.76 15.05
N GLN A 36 -4.42 -9.57 14.52
CA GLN A 36 -4.98 -9.37 13.18
C GLN A 36 -4.24 -8.24 12.45
N PRO A 37 -3.96 -8.39 11.13
CA PRO A 37 -3.33 -7.33 10.35
C PRO A 37 -4.14 -6.04 10.35
N GLN A 38 -3.48 -4.92 10.63
CA GLN A 38 -4.06 -3.59 10.66
C GLN A 38 -3.17 -2.60 9.93
N LEU A 39 -3.80 -1.57 9.39
CA LEU A 39 -3.14 -0.46 8.74
C LEU A 39 -2.90 0.67 9.75
N THR A 40 -1.70 1.23 9.74
CA THR A 40 -1.32 2.37 10.57
C THR A 40 -0.55 3.39 9.74
N LEU A 41 -0.53 4.63 10.22
CA LEU A 41 0.31 5.69 9.67
C LEU A 41 1.44 5.96 10.65
N GLU A 42 2.67 5.63 10.26
CA GLU A 42 3.84 5.81 11.12
C GLU A 42 4.57 7.11 10.76
N SER A 43 5.09 7.79 11.79
CA SER A 43 5.89 9.01 11.65
C SER A 43 7.30 8.71 11.14
N LYS A 44 7.36 8.17 9.92
CA LYS A 44 8.57 7.82 9.19
C LYS A 44 8.47 8.36 7.77
N GLY A 45 9.48 9.12 7.37
CA GLY A 45 9.52 9.77 6.07
C GLY A 45 9.61 8.74 4.93
N ILE A 46 8.83 8.94 3.87
CA ILE A 46 8.81 8.02 2.73
C ILE A 46 10.16 7.97 2.02
N MET A 47 10.89 9.10 2.00
CA MET A 47 12.23 9.16 1.39
C MET A 47 13.30 8.54 2.27
N ASP A 48 13.12 8.49 3.59
CA ASP A 48 14.04 7.77 4.48
C ASP A 48 13.97 6.26 4.20
N LEU A 49 12.75 5.73 4.01
CA LEU A 49 12.54 4.34 3.61
C LEU A 49 13.13 4.03 2.24
N TYR A 50 12.97 4.93 1.28
CA TYR A 50 13.52 4.76 -0.06
C TYR A 50 15.05 4.74 -0.08
N ASN A 51 15.68 5.64 0.69
CA ASN A 51 17.14 5.78 0.70
C ASN A 51 17.85 4.70 1.54
N ASP A 52 17.14 3.99 2.43
CA ASP A 52 17.72 2.91 3.24
C ASP A 52 17.97 1.63 2.41
N ASP A 53 17.39 1.51 1.21
CA ASP A 53 17.50 0.35 0.30
C ASP A 53 17.21 -1.03 0.95
N LYS A 54 16.61 -1.06 2.14
CA LYS A 54 16.18 -2.28 2.85
C LYS A 54 14.78 -2.71 2.42
N GLU A 55 14.46 -3.98 2.66
CA GLU A 55 13.16 -4.54 2.27
C GLU A 55 11.95 -3.81 2.86
N HIS A 56 11.99 -3.36 4.13
CA HIS A 56 10.88 -2.68 4.80
C HIS A 56 9.48 -3.28 4.52
N LYS A 57 9.34 -4.62 4.65
CA LYS A 57 8.11 -5.35 4.30
C LYS A 57 6.84 -4.76 4.94
N ASN A 58 6.92 -4.31 6.19
CA ASN A 58 5.79 -3.73 6.92
C ASN A 58 5.25 -2.45 6.25
N PHE A 59 6.12 -1.67 5.59
CA PHE A 59 5.76 -0.45 4.86
C PHE A 59 5.44 -0.69 3.39
N THR A 60 5.60 -1.93 2.92
CA THR A 60 5.58 -2.22 1.48
C THR A 60 4.26 -2.81 1.06
N PHE A 61 3.76 -2.30 -0.05
CA PHE A 61 2.63 -2.88 -0.76
C PHE A 61 3.06 -3.31 -2.16
N PHE A 62 2.54 -4.44 -2.62
CA PHE A 62 2.63 -4.88 -3.99
C PHE A 62 1.45 -4.31 -4.77
N CYS A 63 1.74 -3.34 -5.63
CA CYS A 63 0.79 -2.77 -6.55
C CYS A 63 0.71 -3.63 -7.80
N LYS A 64 -0.48 -4.14 -8.10
CA LYS A 64 -0.78 -4.85 -9.34
C LYS A 64 -1.84 -4.08 -10.12
N SER A 65 -1.57 -3.80 -11.39
CA SER A 65 -2.57 -3.20 -12.27
C SER A 65 -3.76 -4.14 -12.43
N GLY A 66 -4.97 -3.59 -12.37
CA GLY A 66 -6.21 -4.32 -12.56
C GLY A 66 -6.39 -4.81 -14.01
N SER A 67 -7.59 -5.34 -14.30
CA SER A 67 -7.95 -5.75 -15.67
C SER A 67 -8.13 -4.56 -16.61
N SER A 68 -8.35 -3.36 -16.09
CA SER A 68 -8.25 -2.09 -16.81
C SER A 68 -6.93 -1.41 -16.46
N THR A 69 -6.41 -0.59 -17.38
CA THR A 69 -5.14 0.14 -17.21
C THR A 69 -5.20 1.27 -16.16
N GLU A 70 -6.36 1.50 -15.56
CA GLU A 70 -6.64 2.69 -14.73
C GLU A 70 -6.83 2.35 -13.24
N THR A 71 -7.08 1.08 -12.90
CA THR A 71 -7.23 0.64 -11.51
C THR A 71 -6.09 -0.25 -11.07
N GLY A 72 -5.90 -0.37 -9.76
CA GLY A 72 -4.96 -1.32 -9.17
C GLY A 72 -5.35 -1.76 -7.78
N SER A 73 -4.77 -2.88 -7.37
CA SER A 73 -4.86 -3.43 -6.02
C SER A 73 -3.52 -3.36 -5.33
N PHE A 74 -3.54 -3.20 -4.01
CA PHE A 74 -2.35 -3.10 -3.17
C PHE A 74 -2.33 -4.20 -2.13
N GLU A 75 -1.54 -5.24 -2.36
CA GLU A 75 -1.37 -6.33 -1.40
C GLU A 75 -0.27 -5.98 -0.39
N SER A 76 -0.48 -6.26 0.90
CA SER A 76 0.56 -6.09 1.92
C SER A 76 1.70 -7.07 1.72
N ALA A 77 2.94 -6.59 1.69
CA ALA A 77 4.11 -7.47 1.62
C ALA A 77 4.40 -8.20 2.94
N ALA A 78 4.00 -7.62 4.07
CA ALA A 78 4.13 -8.24 5.39
C ALA A 78 3.03 -9.28 5.67
N PHE A 79 1.84 -9.09 5.08
CA PHE A 79 0.69 -9.97 5.28
C PHE A 79 0.10 -10.40 3.93
N PRO A 80 0.68 -11.42 3.27
CA PRO A 80 0.18 -11.91 1.98
C PRO A 80 -1.30 -12.28 2.03
N GLY A 81 -2.03 -11.95 0.98
CA GLY A 81 -3.48 -12.12 0.87
C GLY A 81 -4.32 -11.02 1.54
N TRP A 82 -3.68 -10.05 2.20
CA TRP A 82 -4.34 -8.85 2.74
C TRP A 82 -4.10 -7.65 1.82
N PHE A 83 -5.17 -6.93 1.51
CA PHE A 83 -5.16 -5.84 0.56
C PHE A 83 -5.63 -4.56 1.21
N LEU A 84 -5.10 -3.42 0.76
CA LEU A 84 -5.70 -2.12 1.06
C LEU A 84 -7.17 -2.16 0.64
N SER A 85 -8.06 -1.67 1.50
CA SER A 85 -9.50 -1.73 1.27
C SER A 85 -10.26 -0.56 1.88
N THR A 86 -11.50 -0.38 1.42
CA THR A 86 -12.48 0.57 1.97
C THR A 86 -13.85 -0.10 2.13
N LEU A 87 -14.69 0.42 3.05
CA LEU A 87 -16.12 0.05 3.07
C LEU A 87 -16.82 0.74 1.90
N THR A 88 -17.97 0.18 1.52
CA THR A 88 -18.95 0.87 0.67
C THR A 88 -19.58 2.08 1.37
N GLU A 89 -19.55 2.10 2.71
CA GLU A 89 -19.99 3.22 3.52
C GLU A 89 -19.02 4.41 3.40
N PRO A 90 -19.53 5.63 3.20
CA PRO A 90 -18.70 6.82 3.07
C PRO A 90 -18.05 7.22 4.39
N ASN A 91 -16.93 7.94 4.30
CA ASN A 91 -16.17 8.51 5.44
C ASN A 91 -15.61 7.48 6.43
N GLN A 92 -15.48 6.22 6.01
CA GLN A 92 -14.84 5.17 6.79
C GLN A 92 -13.32 5.18 6.52
N PRO A 93 -12.49 4.82 7.51
CA PRO A 93 -11.04 4.76 7.31
C PRO A 93 -10.66 3.66 6.32
N ILE A 94 -9.56 3.88 5.61
CA ILE A 94 -8.87 2.83 4.85
C ILE A 94 -8.35 1.75 5.81
N ARG A 95 -8.37 0.49 5.39
CA ARG A 95 -7.92 -0.65 6.20
C ARG A 95 -7.33 -1.75 5.35
N LEU A 96 -7.14 -2.93 5.96
CA LEU A 96 -6.77 -4.15 5.29
C LEU A 96 -7.94 -5.15 5.29
N SER A 97 -8.14 -5.86 4.18
CA SER A 97 -9.07 -6.98 4.09
C SER A 97 -8.57 -8.06 3.14
N HIS A 98 -9.14 -9.25 3.22
CA HIS A 98 -8.95 -10.26 2.17
C HIS A 98 -9.66 -9.87 0.87
N GLN A 99 -9.09 -10.28 -0.26
CA GLN A 99 -9.72 -10.10 -1.57
C GLN A 99 -10.95 -11.00 -1.72
N GLY A 100 -11.99 -10.50 -2.40
CA GLY A 100 -13.24 -11.25 -2.65
C GLY A 100 -14.29 -11.11 -1.55
N GLY A 101 -14.03 -10.31 -0.51
CA GLY A 101 -15.04 -9.89 0.47
C GLY A 101 -15.97 -8.79 -0.06
N ALA A 102 -16.83 -8.27 0.81
CA ALA A 102 -17.75 -7.17 0.50
C ALA A 102 -17.05 -5.79 0.35
N GLU A 103 -15.76 -5.73 0.65
CA GLU A 103 -14.97 -4.50 0.64
C GLU A 103 -14.39 -4.17 -0.74
N ILE A 104 -14.16 -2.89 -0.99
CA ILE A 104 -13.58 -2.41 -2.24
C ILE A 104 -12.06 -2.46 -2.12
N THR A 105 -11.40 -3.19 -3.03
CA THR A 105 -9.94 -3.38 -3.07
C THR A 105 -9.29 -2.90 -4.37
N GLN A 106 -10.09 -2.33 -5.28
CA GLN A 106 -9.63 -1.72 -6.52
C GLN A 106 -9.72 -0.21 -6.40
N PHE A 107 -8.62 0.47 -6.68
CA PHE A 107 -8.50 1.92 -6.57
C PHE A 107 -8.07 2.51 -7.90
N TYR A 108 -8.60 3.69 -8.21
CA TYR A 108 -8.14 4.51 -9.33
C TYR A 108 -6.88 5.28 -8.95
N PHE A 109 -6.06 5.60 -9.96
CA PHE A 109 -4.87 6.42 -9.81
C PHE A 109 -5.04 7.79 -10.47
N ASP A 110 -5.07 8.84 -9.67
CA ASP A 110 -4.97 10.21 -10.16
C ASP A 110 -3.57 10.74 -9.97
N LYS A 111 -2.89 11.01 -11.09
CA LYS A 111 -1.58 11.67 -11.05
C LYS A 111 -1.77 13.15 -10.81
N VAL A 112 -1.53 13.59 -9.58
CA VAL A 112 -1.45 15.02 -9.25
C VAL A 112 -0.14 15.58 -9.82
N LYS A 113 -0.22 16.68 -10.60
CA LYS A 113 0.98 17.42 -11.01
C LYS A 113 1.49 18.18 -9.77
N GLY A 114 2.78 18.07 -9.46
CA GLY A 114 3.40 19.02 -8.54
C GLY A 114 3.39 20.40 -9.18
N ASP A 115 2.99 21.41 -8.42
CA ASP A 115 3.09 22.82 -8.81
C ASP A 115 4.55 23.25 -9.03
#